data_AF-A0A924L200-F1
#
_entry.id   AF-A0A924L200-F1
#
_cell.length_a   1.000
_cell.length_b   1.000
_cell.length_c   1.000
_cell.angle_alpha   90.00
_cell.angle_beta   90.00
_cell.angle_gamma   90.00
#
_symmetry.space_group_name_H-M   'P 1'
#
loop_
_entity.id
_entity.type
_entity.pdbx_description
1 polymer ?
#
loop_
_entity_poly.entity_id
_entity_poly.type
_entity_poly.pdbx_seq_one_letter_code
_entity_poly.pdbx_strand_id
1 'polypeptide(L)' 'LGINEVLRRENPNDERINIPADPKHYWRYRMHISLETLLQEINFNEELKSYVVASGR' A
#
# COMPACT_ATOMS: atom_id res chain seq x y z
N LEU A 1 0.80 0.46 -1.08
CA LEU A 1 1.30 -0.39 -2.19
C LEU A 1 0.32 -0.40 -3.35
N GLY A 2 -0.97 -0.62 -3.13
CA GLY A 2 -2.00 -0.70 -4.19
C GLY A 2 -2.02 0.30 -5.36
N ILE A 3 -1.36 1.47 -5.28
CA ILE A 3 -1.21 2.40 -6.41
C ILE A 3 -0.10 2.02 -7.39
N ASN A 4 0.84 1.16 -6.98
CA ASN A 4 1.98 0.74 -7.77
C ASN A 4 1.92 -0.79 -7.95
N GLU A 5 1.85 -1.23 -9.21
CA GLU A 5 1.63 -2.64 -9.54
C GLU A 5 2.81 -3.56 -9.22
N VAL A 6 4.02 -3.01 -9.19
CA VAL A 6 5.26 -3.74 -8.89
C VAL A 6 5.34 -4.05 -7.39
N LEU A 7 4.87 -3.11 -6.55
CA LEU A 7 4.98 -3.23 -5.10
C LEU A 7 3.76 -3.83 -4.41
N ARG A 8 2.59 -3.83 -5.06
CA ARG A 8 1.38 -4.47 -4.51
C ARG A 8 1.41 -5.97 -4.77
N ARG A 9 0.64 -6.72 -3.97
CA ARG A 9 0.36 -8.14 -4.30
C ARG A 9 -0.36 -8.28 -5.63
N GLU A 10 -0.09 -9.39 -6.31
CA GLU A 10 -0.74 -9.76 -7.56
C GLU A 10 -2.27 -9.70 -7.47
N ASN A 11 -2.83 -10.27 -6.39
CA ASN A 11 -4.24 -10.11 -6.06
C ASN A 11 -4.44 -8.91 -5.10
N PRO A 12 -5.07 -7.81 -5.54
CA PRO A 12 -5.28 -6.64 -4.68
C PRO A 12 -6.19 -6.92 -3.48
N ASN A 13 -7.04 -7.95 -3.55
CA ASN A 13 -7.91 -8.32 -2.43
C ASN A 13 -7.13 -8.83 -1.22
N ASP A 14 -5.92 -9.34 -1.42
CA ASP A 14 -5.06 -9.81 -0.32
C ASP A 14 -4.54 -8.64 0.53
N GLU A 15 -4.58 -7.42 0.01
CA GLU A 15 -4.21 -6.19 0.73
C GLU A 15 -5.41 -5.50 1.39
N ARG A 16 -6.63 -6.06 1.24
CA ARG A 16 -7.85 -5.47 1.78
C ARG A 16 -7.90 -5.66 3.30
N ILE A 17 -7.78 -4.55 4.02
CA ILE A 17 -7.77 -4.54 5.49
C ILE A 17 -9.16 -4.89 6.06
N ASN A 18 -10.25 -4.43 5.42
CA ASN A 18 -11.62 -4.57 5.93
C ASN A 18 -12.62 -5.07 4.89
N ILE A 19 -13.55 -5.92 5.32
CA ILE A 19 -14.76 -6.27 4.59
C ILE A 19 -15.96 -5.84 5.46
N PRO A 20 -16.54 -4.64 5.25
CA PRO A 20 -17.62 -4.12 6.10
C PRO A 20 -18.87 -5.02 6.18
N ALA A 21 -19.13 -5.79 5.13
CA ALA A 21 -20.26 -6.70 5.05
C ALA A 21 -20.05 -8.01 5.83
N ASP A 22 -18.81 -8.31 6.25
CA ASP A 22 -18.49 -9.48 7.06
C ASP A 22 -18.20 -9.03 8.51
N PRO A 23 -19.17 -9.12 9.43
CA PRO A 23 -18.98 -8.72 10.82
C PRO A 23 -17.98 -9.60 11.58
N LYS A 24 -17.59 -10.76 11.03
CA LYS A 24 -16.57 -11.64 11.61
C LYS A 24 -15.19 -11.38 10.99
N HIS A 25 -15.06 -10.45 10.06
CA HIS A 25 -13.78 -10.14 9.43
C HIS A 25 -12.79 -9.61 10.48
N TYR A 26 -11.60 -10.19 10.49
CA TYR A 26 -10.56 -9.80 11.43
C TYR A 26 -9.54 -8.87 10.77
N TRP A 27 -9.29 -7.76 11.45
CA TRP A 27 -8.31 -6.73 11.10
C TRP A 27 -6.86 -7.20 11.28
N ARG A 28 -6.39 -8.09 10.41
CA ARG A 28 -5.10 -8.78 10.57
C ARG A 28 -4.13 -8.58 9.42
N TYR A 29 -4.42 -7.63 8.53
CA TYR A 29 -3.50 -7.31 7.47
C TYR A 29 -2.19 -6.75 8.03
N ARG A 30 -1.07 -7.26 7.50
CA ARG A 30 0.27 -6.70 7.68
C ARG A 30 0.85 -6.51 6.28
N MET A 31 1.61 -5.44 6.09
CA MET A 31 2.31 -5.24 4.82
C MET A 31 3.22 -6.45 4.55
N HIS A 32 3.25 -6.86 3.28
CA HIS A 32 3.99 -8.03 2.85
C HIS A 32 5.46 -7.72 2.55
N ILE A 33 5.83 -6.44 2.54
CA ILE A 33 7.21 -5.94 2.52
C ILE A 33 7.50 -5.22 3.83
N SER A 34 8.78 -5.20 4.22
CA SER A 34 9.21 -4.45 5.38
C SER A 34 9.33 -2.95 5.07
N LEU A 35 9.44 -2.13 6.11
CA LEU A 35 9.65 -0.70 5.94
C LEU A 35 11.04 -0.42 5.35
N GLU A 36 12.05 -1.19 5.73
CA GLU A 36 13.42 -1.06 5.21
C GLU A 36 13.44 -1.29 3.70
N THR A 37 12.75 -2.33 3.20
CA THR A 37 12.60 -2.55 1.76
C THR A 37 11.86 -1.39 1.11
N LEU A 38 10.74 -0.95 1.68
CA LEU A 38 9.95 0.16 1.12
C LEU A 38 10.74 1.47 1.02
N LEU A 39 11.63 1.75 1.99
CA LEU A 39 12.50 2.93 1.96
C LEU A 39 13.50 2.90 0.78
N GLN A 40 13.86 1.71 0.28
CA GLN A 40 14.76 1.57 -0.87
C GLN A 40 14.06 1.72 -2.23
N GLU A 41 12.72 1.79 -2.26
CA GLU A 41 11.95 1.87 -3.51
C GLU A 41 11.91 3.31 -4.07
N ILE A 42 13.03 3.75 -4.65
CA ILE A 42 13.26 5.13 -5.12
C ILE A 42 12.13 5.61 -6.05
N ASN A 43 11.81 4.85 -7.09
CA ASN A 43 10.81 5.24 -8.08
C ASN A 43 9.43 5.49 -7.46
N PHE A 44 9.00 4.61 -6.56
CA PHE A 44 7.73 4.76 -5.84
C PHE A 44 7.76 5.97 -4.91
N ASN A 45 8.87 6.17 -4.19
CA ASN A 45 9.02 7.27 -3.24
C ASN A 45 9.03 8.64 -3.96
N GLU A 46 9.65 8.74 -5.14
CA GLU A 46 9.63 9.94 -5.98
C GLU A 46 8.24 10.23 -6.53
N GLU A 47 7.53 9.21 -7.02
CA GLU A 47 6.14 9.32 -7.49
C GLU A 47 5.24 9.83 -6.35
N LEU A 48 5.30 9.19 -5.17
CA LEU A 48 4.52 9.58 -4.00
C LEU A 48 4.83 11.02 -3.56
N LYS A 49 6.11 11.41 -3.57
CA LYS A 49 6.54 12.78 -3.25
C LYS A 49 5.94 13.79 -4.24
N SER A 50 5.86 13.46 -5.52
CA SER A 50 5.24 14.32 -6.53
C SER A 50 3.76 14.58 -6.22
N TYR A 51 3.02 13.55 -5.76
CA TYR A 51 1.61 13.69 -5.37
C TYR A 51 1.44 14.56 -4.12
N VAL A 52 2.33 14.43 -3.14
CA VAL A 52 2.32 15.26 -1.94
C VAL A 52 2.48 16.74 -2.32
N VAL A 53 3.49 17.06 -3.13
CA VAL A 53 3.72 18.42 -3.65
C VAL A 53 2.52 18.93 -4.46
N ALA A 54 1.97 18.11 -5.36
CA ALA A 54 0.81 18.48 -6.16
C ALA A 54 -0.45 18.74 -5.31
N SER A 55 -0.56 18.10 -4.15
CA SER A 55 -1.64 18.33 -3.18
C SER A 55 -1.45 19.56 -2.29
N GLY A 56 -0.32 20.28 -2.43
CA GLY A 56 0.01 21.45 -1.63
C GLY A 56 0.42 21.12 -0.18
N ARG A 57 0.91 19.90 0.07
CA ARG A 57 1.39 19.43 1.38
C ARG A 57 2.90 19.30 1.42
#